data_AF-A0A816VFF5-F1
#
_entry.id   AF-A0A816VFF5-F1
#
_cell.length_a   1.000
_cell.length_b   1.000
_cell.length_c   1.000
_cell.angle_alpha   90.00
_cell.angle_beta   90.00
_cell.angle_gamma   90.00
#
_symmetry.space_group_name_H-M   'P 1'
#
loop_
_entity.id
_entity.type
_entity.pdbx_description
1 polymer ?
#
loop_
_entity_poly.entity_id
_entity_poly.type
_entity_poly.pdbx_seq_one_letter_code
_entity_poly.pdbx_strand_id
1 'polypeptide(L)'
;MLYMNDFNEVRAFGARVSVNRTSDQTKIGNFWAYDDASKLGVPPHFCNLIVRVIALQQNNSLEDNARLFALVNYTMADASIAAWDSKYYYNIWRPILSIRQRTTSNVVDRNWRPLGAPTNGTGDNFAPEFSSYVSGHATFGSAVFYVLRRFHDTDYISFEFQSDEYNGKIVDSITRRARPVRIRRY
;
A
#
# COMPACT_ATOMS: atom_id res chain seq x y z
N MET A 1 17.69 -15.84 -12.58
CA MET A 1 17.85 -15.92 -11.11
C MET A 1 16.96 -14.92 -10.36
N LEU A 2 16.89 -13.64 -10.76
CA LEU A 2 16.08 -12.61 -10.06
C LEU A 2 14.58 -12.93 -9.93
N TYR A 3 13.86 -13.20 -11.03
CA TYR A 3 12.41 -13.51 -10.98
C TYR A 3 12.05 -14.65 -10.01
N MET A 4 12.86 -15.71 -9.96
CA MET A 4 12.53 -16.89 -9.14
C MET A 4 12.68 -16.59 -7.64
N ASN A 5 13.60 -15.69 -7.28
CA ASN A 5 13.74 -15.24 -5.90
C ASN A 5 12.50 -14.44 -5.49
N ASP A 6 12.06 -13.47 -6.30
CA ASP A 6 10.86 -12.69 -6.04
C ASP A 6 9.61 -13.58 -5.97
N PHE A 7 9.51 -14.56 -6.87
CA PHE A 7 8.42 -15.54 -6.86
C PHE A 7 8.39 -16.34 -5.55
N ASN A 8 9.54 -16.87 -5.13
CA ASN A 8 9.63 -17.67 -3.90
C ASN A 8 9.37 -16.83 -2.65
N GLU A 9 9.86 -15.60 -2.62
CA GLU A 9 9.60 -14.65 -1.54
C GLU A 9 8.11 -14.33 -1.44
N VAL A 10 7.46 -13.94 -2.54
CA VAL A 10 6.02 -13.62 -2.54
C VAL A 10 5.19 -14.85 -2.20
N ARG A 11 5.59 -16.04 -2.65
CA ARG A 11 4.89 -17.28 -2.29
C ARG A 11 4.97 -17.56 -0.79
N ALA A 12 6.15 -17.41 -0.18
CA ALA A 12 6.38 -17.69 1.23
C ALA A 12 5.78 -16.61 2.15
N PHE A 13 6.01 -15.33 1.86
CA PHE A 13 5.62 -14.21 2.71
C PHE A 13 4.26 -13.61 2.33
N GLY A 14 3.76 -13.83 1.11
CA GLY A 14 2.52 -13.23 0.63
C GLY A 14 1.26 -14.07 0.84
N ALA A 15 1.39 -15.33 1.29
CA ALA A 15 0.25 -16.26 1.44
C ALA A 15 -0.76 -15.83 2.51
N ARG A 16 -2.04 -16.19 2.38
CA ARG A 16 -3.12 -15.89 3.33
C ARG A 16 -2.76 -16.36 4.73
N VAL A 17 -2.30 -17.60 4.82
CA VAL A 17 -1.67 -18.19 6.00
C VAL A 17 -0.21 -18.44 5.63
N SER A 18 0.70 -17.87 6.40
CA SER A 18 2.13 -17.94 6.14
C SER A 18 2.86 -18.20 7.44
N VAL A 19 3.81 -19.14 7.43
CA VAL A 19 4.70 -19.44 8.56
C VAL A 19 5.96 -18.55 8.58
N ASN A 20 6.26 -17.87 7.47
CA ASN A 20 7.44 -17.01 7.31
C ASN A 20 7.13 -15.55 7.66
N ARG A 21 5.98 -15.02 7.20
CA ARG A 21 5.48 -13.68 7.52
C ARG A 21 5.17 -13.55 9.01
N THR A 22 5.79 -12.58 9.66
CA THR A 22 5.53 -12.28 11.07
C THR A 22 4.18 -11.57 11.27
N SER A 23 3.69 -11.56 12.50
CA SER A 23 2.50 -10.77 12.87
C SER A 23 2.71 -9.28 12.57
N ASP A 24 3.92 -8.76 12.77
CA ASP A 24 4.22 -7.36 12.53
C ASP A 24 4.21 -7.01 11.03
N GLN A 25 4.79 -7.86 10.18
CA GLN A 25 4.72 -7.69 8.72
C GLN A 25 3.28 -7.70 8.20
N THR A 26 2.41 -8.54 8.78
CA THR A 26 0.97 -8.54 8.45
C THR A 26 0.32 -7.20 8.83
N LYS A 27 0.66 -6.65 9.99
CA LYS A 27 0.14 -5.35 10.42
C LYS A 27 0.63 -4.23 9.51
N ILE A 28 1.90 -4.22 9.16
CA ILE A 28 2.47 -3.24 8.23
C ILE A 28 1.78 -3.30 6.88
N GLY A 29 1.58 -4.49 6.32
CA GLY A 29 0.88 -4.67 5.04
C GLY A 29 -0.55 -4.10 5.06
N ASN A 30 -1.32 -4.44 6.09
CA ASN A 30 -2.68 -3.91 6.25
C ASN A 30 -2.69 -2.39 6.55
N PHE A 31 -1.70 -1.88 7.27
CA PHE A 31 -1.66 -0.47 7.71
C PHE A 31 -1.57 0.50 6.52
N TRP A 32 -0.93 0.07 5.43
CA TRP A 32 -0.72 0.86 4.21
C TRP A 32 -1.69 0.52 3.07
N ALA A 33 -2.73 -0.29 3.32
CA ALA A 33 -3.59 -0.82 2.28
C ALA A 33 -4.47 0.26 1.61
N TYR A 34 -5.54 0.74 2.25
CA TYR A 34 -6.48 1.70 1.65
C TYR A 34 -6.91 1.28 0.24
N ASP A 35 -7.25 0.00 0.10
CA ASP A 35 -7.67 -0.61 -1.17
C ASP A 35 -9.22 -0.73 -1.26
N ASP A 36 -9.94 -0.54 -0.14
CA ASP A 36 -11.41 -0.53 -0.10
C ASP A 36 -11.95 0.89 -0.36
N ALA A 37 -12.02 1.25 -1.64
CA ALA A 37 -12.46 2.58 -2.09
C ALA A 37 -13.85 2.97 -1.57
N SER A 38 -14.71 2.00 -1.27
CA SER A 38 -16.09 2.24 -0.82
C SER A 38 -16.20 2.73 0.63
N LYS A 39 -15.16 2.50 1.45
CA LYS A 39 -15.22 2.77 2.90
C LYS A 39 -14.00 3.52 3.43
N LEU A 40 -12.80 3.18 2.96
CA LEU A 40 -11.54 3.76 3.42
C LEU A 40 -10.93 4.73 2.40
N GLY A 41 -11.40 4.67 1.16
CA GLY A 41 -10.84 5.43 0.06
C GLY A 41 -9.69 4.69 -0.60
N VAL A 42 -8.82 5.45 -1.26
CA VAL A 42 -7.75 4.95 -2.15
C VAL A 42 -6.39 5.46 -1.68
N PRO A 43 -5.26 4.94 -2.18
CA PRO A 43 -3.93 5.33 -1.68
C PRO A 43 -3.65 6.85 -1.62
N PRO A 44 -4.05 7.67 -2.62
CA PRO A 44 -3.93 9.14 -2.51
C PRO A 44 -4.62 9.77 -1.30
N HIS A 45 -5.67 9.14 -0.75
CA HIS A 45 -6.35 9.60 0.46
C HIS A 45 -5.43 9.54 1.68
N PHE A 46 -4.84 8.38 1.97
CA PHE A 46 -3.94 8.25 3.13
C PHE A 46 -2.67 9.07 2.96
N CYS A 47 -2.16 9.19 1.73
CA CYS A 47 -1.03 10.06 1.42
C CYS A 47 -1.32 11.51 1.86
N ASN A 48 -2.51 12.03 1.53
CA ASN A 48 -2.93 13.35 1.98
C ASN A 48 -3.13 13.43 3.50
N LEU A 49 -3.60 12.36 4.17
CA LEU A 49 -3.69 12.33 5.63
C LEU A 49 -2.31 12.49 6.29
N ILE A 50 -1.28 11.82 5.78
CA ILE A 50 0.11 11.97 6.27
C ILE A 50 0.63 13.38 6.03
N VAL A 51 0.39 13.93 4.84
CA VAL A 51 0.81 15.31 4.50
C VAL A 51 0.16 16.32 5.44
N ARG A 52 -1.11 16.11 5.83
CA ARG A 52 -1.80 16.94 6.84
C ARG A 52 -1.13 16.86 8.20
N VAL A 53 -0.74 15.67 8.66
CA VAL A 53 -0.03 15.50 9.94
C VAL A 53 1.27 16.30 9.93
N ILE A 54 2.08 16.13 8.87
CA ILE A 54 3.37 16.80 8.77
C ILE A 54 3.19 18.32 8.65
N ALA A 55 2.27 18.78 7.82
CA ALA A 55 1.95 20.21 7.66
C ALA A 55 1.58 20.89 8.99
N LEU A 56 0.75 20.23 9.79
CA LEU A 56 0.38 20.72 11.12
C LEU A 56 1.58 20.71 12.09
N GLN A 57 2.38 19.64 12.08
CA GLN A 57 3.56 19.52 12.93
C GLN A 57 4.63 20.58 12.61
N GLN A 58 4.78 20.96 11.34
CA GLN A 58 5.73 21.96 10.88
C GLN A 58 5.22 23.41 11.04
N ASN A 59 4.00 23.60 11.57
CA ASN A 59 3.36 24.91 11.72
C ASN A 59 3.35 25.73 10.41
N ASN A 60 3.10 25.06 9.28
CA ASN A 60 3.01 25.72 7.97
C ASN A 60 1.93 26.83 7.99
N SER A 61 2.21 27.95 7.30
CA SER A 61 1.20 28.98 7.03
C SER A 61 0.10 28.48 6.09
N LEU A 62 -0.95 29.28 5.90
CA LEU A 62 -2.00 28.96 4.92
C LEU A 62 -1.43 28.88 3.50
N GLU A 63 -0.56 29.82 3.15
CA GLU A 63 0.12 29.91 1.86
C GLU A 63 1.07 28.72 1.65
N ASP A 64 1.81 28.32 2.68
CA ASP A 64 2.68 27.14 2.64
C ASP A 64 1.87 25.87 2.43
N ASN A 65 0.73 25.73 3.13
CA ASN A 65 -0.15 24.60 2.97
C ASN A 65 -0.77 24.57 1.57
N ALA A 66 -1.27 25.70 1.06
CA ALA A 66 -1.80 25.78 -0.29
C ALA A 66 -0.76 25.32 -1.32
N ARG A 67 0.49 25.78 -1.20
CA ARG A 67 1.59 25.38 -2.06
C ARG A 67 1.98 23.90 -1.89
N LEU A 68 2.09 23.41 -0.67
CA LEU A 68 2.45 22.02 -0.36
C LEU A 68 1.41 21.06 -0.93
N PHE A 69 0.12 21.28 -0.65
CA PHE A 69 -0.94 20.40 -1.15
C PHE A 69 -1.07 20.47 -2.68
N ALA A 70 -0.84 21.63 -3.31
CA ALA A 70 -0.79 21.73 -4.75
C ALA A 70 0.35 20.89 -5.34
N LEU A 71 1.58 21.04 -4.82
CA LEU A 71 2.74 20.28 -5.30
C LEU A 71 2.59 18.77 -5.08
N VAL A 72 2.12 18.36 -3.91
CA VAL A 72 1.91 16.95 -3.56
C VAL A 72 0.88 16.31 -4.49
N ASN A 73 -0.29 16.93 -4.65
CA ASN A 73 -1.37 16.32 -5.44
C ASN A 73 -1.08 16.37 -6.94
N TYR A 74 -0.43 17.44 -7.43
CA TYR A 74 0.05 17.50 -8.81
C TYR A 74 1.06 16.40 -9.11
N THR A 75 2.08 16.24 -8.24
CA THR A 75 3.11 15.21 -8.42
C THR A 75 2.54 13.80 -8.31
N MET A 76 1.60 13.56 -7.39
CA MET A 76 0.90 12.26 -7.31
C MET A 76 0.06 11.97 -8.56
N ALA A 77 -0.56 12.99 -9.17
CA ALA A 77 -1.33 12.81 -10.39
C ALA A 77 -0.40 12.35 -11.54
N ASP A 78 0.74 13.01 -11.74
CA ASP A 78 1.72 12.60 -12.75
C ASP A 78 2.30 11.20 -12.45
N ALA A 79 2.58 10.93 -11.17
CA ALA A 79 3.05 9.62 -10.73
C ALA A 79 2.02 8.52 -11.01
N SER A 80 0.73 8.82 -10.89
CA SER A 80 -0.37 7.91 -11.25
C SER A 80 -0.36 7.58 -12.74
N ILE A 81 -0.19 8.60 -13.59
CA ILE A 81 -0.19 8.46 -15.04
C ILE A 81 0.98 7.56 -15.45
N ALA A 82 2.19 7.87 -14.97
CA ALA A 82 3.39 7.09 -15.28
C ALA A 82 3.29 5.63 -14.77
N ALA A 83 2.73 5.43 -13.57
CA ALA A 83 2.54 4.09 -13.02
C ALA A 83 1.54 3.26 -13.84
N TRP A 84 0.41 3.85 -14.23
CA TRP A 84 -0.61 3.14 -14.99
C TRP A 84 -0.20 2.93 -16.45
N ASP A 85 0.52 3.87 -17.07
CA ASP A 85 1.16 3.67 -18.37
C ASP A 85 2.09 2.45 -18.33
N SER A 86 2.99 2.39 -17.33
CA SER A 86 3.87 1.24 -17.13
C SER A 86 3.11 -0.06 -16.89
N LYS A 87 2.03 -0.03 -16.08
CA LYS A 87 1.18 -1.20 -15.81
C LYS A 87 0.62 -1.82 -17.08
N TYR A 88 0.11 -1.00 -17.98
CA TYR A 88 -0.49 -1.48 -19.21
C TYR A 88 0.53 -1.74 -20.31
N TYR A 89 1.67 -1.04 -20.31
CA TYR A 89 2.78 -1.34 -21.21
C TYR A 89 3.40 -2.71 -20.92
N TYR A 90 3.80 -2.99 -19.68
CA TYR A 90 4.46 -4.26 -19.34
C TYR A 90 3.47 -5.41 -19.09
N ASN A 91 2.23 -5.09 -18.71
CA ASN A 91 1.13 -6.02 -18.52
C ASN A 91 1.47 -7.28 -17.68
N ILE A 92 2.24 -7.10 -16.61
CA ILE A 92 2.69 -8.21 -15.76
C ILE A 92 1.53 -8.69 -14.87
N TRP A 93 1.26 -9.99 -14.91
CA TRP A 93 0.27 -10.66 -14.06
C TRP A 93 0.49 -10.44 -12.56
N ARG A 94 -0.59 -10.59 -11.77
CA ARG A 94 -0.52 -10.59 -10.30
C ARG A 94 0.10 -11.90 -9.78
N PRO A 95 0.80 -11.87 -8.63
CA PRO A 95 1.40 -13.07 -8.05
C PRO A 95 0.45 -14.25 -7.86
N ILE A 96 -0.81 -14.00 -7.48
CA ILE A 96 -1.84 -15.05 -7.34
C ILE A 96 -2.03 -15.88 -8.61
N LEU A 97 -2.02 -15.24 -9.79
CA LEU A 97 -2.14 -15.94 -11.06
C LEU A 97 -0.88 -16.76 -11.32
N SER A 98 0.30 -16.14 -11.15
CA SER A 98 1.57 -16.81 -11.37
C SER A 98 1.78 -18.03 -10.46
N ILE A 99 1.45 -17.94 -9.16
CA ILE A 99 1.67 -19.04 -8.21
C ILE A 99 0.68 -20.18 -8.44
N ARG A 100 -0.56 -19.88 -8.85
CA ARG A 100 -1.57 -20.89 -9.15
C ARG A 100 -1.38 -21.57 -10.50
N GLN A 101 -0.81 -20.86 -11.48
CA GLN A 101 -0.74 -21.32 -12.86
C GLN A 101 0.65 -21.79 -13.30
N ARG A 102 1.73 -21.39 -12.63
CA ARG A 102 3.07 -21.53 -13.21
C ARG A 102 3.64 -22.95 -13.13
N THR A 103 4.14 -23.36 -14.29
CA THR A 103 4.61 -24.68 -14.71
C THR A 103 6.14 -24.84 -14.74
N THR A 104 6.92 -23.78 -14.50
CA THR A 104 8.39 -23.80 -14.69
C THR A 104 9.21 -24.13 -13.45
N SER A 105 8.62 -24.09 -12.25
CA SER A 105 9.27 -24.50 -10.99
C SER A 105 8.86 -25.91 -10.55
N ASN A 106 8.01 -26.59 -11.32
CA ASN A 106 7.25 -27.79 -10.92
C ASN A 106 6.41 -27.62 -9.63
N VAL A 107 6.29 -26.39 -9.09
CA VAL A 107 5.50 -26.13 -7.90
C VAL A 107 4.26 -25.35 -8.28
N VAL A 108 3.17 -26.09 -8.48
CA VAL A 108 1.82 -25.55 -8.68
C VAL A 108 1.09 -25.61 -7.36
N ASP A 109 0.69 -24.46 -6.83
CA ASP A 109 -0.22 -24.38 -5.69
C ASP A 109 -1.53 -23.73 -6.13
N ARG A 110 -2.43 -24.55 -6.68
CA ARG A 110 -3.74 -24.10 -7.21
C ARG A 110 -4.62 -23.44 -6.14
N ASN A 111 -4.37 -23.76 -4.87
CA ASN A 111 -5.14 -23.27 -3.74
C ASN A 111 -4.49 -22.07 -3.06
N TRP A 112 -3.29 -21.67 -3.47
CA TRP A 112 -2.59 -20.51 -2.91
C TRP A 112 -3.49 -19.28 -2.96
N ARG A 113 -3.62 -18.60 -1.83
CA ARG A 113 -4.34 -17.32 -1.72
C ARG A 113 -3.38 -16.31 -1.13
N PRO A 114 -3.36 -15.06 -1.61
CA PRO A 114 -2.57 -14.02 -0.97
C PRO A 114 -3.20 -13.64 0.40
N LEU A 115 -2.43 -12.98 1.26
CA LEU A 115 -3.01 -12.15 2.33
C LEU A 115 -4.01 -11.17 1.70
N GLY A 116 -3.62 -10.57 0.56
CA GLY A 116 -4.48 -9.78 -0.30
C GLY A 116 -4.74 -8.37 0.22
N ALA A 117 -5.28 -7.53 -0.66
CA ALA A 117 -5.84 -6.23 -0.30
C ALA A 117 -6.99 -6.46 0.71
N PRO A 118 -6.91 -5.86 1.90
CA PRO A 118 -7.91 -6.04 2.93
C PRO A 118 -9.27 -5.48 2.52
N THR A 119 -10.33 -6.21 2.83
CA THR A 119 -11.71 -5.71 2.77
C THR A 119 -12.26 -5.52 4.18
N ASN A 120 -13.18 -4.57 4.36
CA ASN A 120 -13.86 -4.39 5.63
C ASN A 120 -15.14 -5.24 5.71
N GLY A 121 -15.11 -6.27 6.56
CA GLY A 121 -16.28 -7.09 6.89
C GLY A 121 -16.23 -8.50 6.32
N THR A 122 -17.25 -8.90 5.55
CA THR A 122 -17.50 -10.31 5.24
C THR A 122 -16.90 -10.82 3.93
N GLY A 123 -16.38 -9.93 3.08
CA GLY A 123 -15.70 -10.30 1.84
C GLY A 123 -14.39 -11.05 2.08
N ASP A 124 -13.90 -11.77 1.07
CA ASP A 124 -12.50 -12.23 1.06
C ASP A 124 -11.59 -11.04 0.68
N ASN A 125 -10.32 -11.10 1.08
CA ASN A 125 -9.31 -10.20 0.54
C ASN A 125 -9.06 -10.50 -0.93
N PHE A 126 -8.72 -9.47 -1.70
CA PHE A 126 -8.62 -9.56 -3.16
C PHE A 126 -7.23 -9.19 -3.66
N ALA A 127 -6.97 -9.46 -4.94
CA ALA A 127 -5.86 -8.87 -5.66
C ALA A 127 -6.44 -7.74 -6.52
N PRO A 128 -5.95 -6.49 -6.43
CA PRO A 128 -6.54 -5.40 -7.21
C PRO A 128 -6.49 -5.68 -8.72
N GLU A 129 -7.57 -5.30 -9.42
CA GLU A 129 -7.91 -5.68 -10.80
C GLU A 129 -7.14 -4.87 -11.86
N PHE A 130 -5.82 -4.80 -11.70
CA PHE A 130 -4.90 -4.17 -12.64
C PHE A 130 -3.52 -4.81 -12.55
N SER A 131 -2.70 -4.63 -13.59
CA SER A 131 -1.36 -5.22 -13.72
C SER A 131 -0.43 -4.88 -12.56
N SER A 132 0.50 -5.78 -12.24
CA SER A 132 1.27 -5.74 -10.99
C SER A 132 2.42 -4.74 -11.01
N TYR A 133 3.13 -4.63 -12.12
CA TYR A 133 4.34 -3.80 -12.25
C TYR A 133 4.02 -2.47 -12.95
N VAL A 134 4.36 -1.31 -12.39
CA VAL A 134 4.95 -1.05 -11.05
C VAL A 134 3.87 -1.02 -9.96
N SER A 135 4.25 -1.06 -8.68
CA SER A 135 3.30 -0.89 -7.57
C SER A 135 2.79 0.56 -7.50
N GLY A 136 1.47 0.76 -7.51
CA GLY A 136 0.87 2.09 -7.38
C GLY A 136 1.19 2.75 -6.04
N HIS A 137 1.02 2.02 -4.93
CA HIS A 137 1.39 2.49 -3.59
C HIS A 137 2.84 2.95 -3.49
N ALA A 138 3.77 2.19 -4.08
CA ALA A 138 5.19 2.56 -4.07
C ALA A 138 5.43 3.86 -4.83
N THR A 139 4.80 4.01 -6.00
CA THR A 139 4.90 5.22 -6.83
C THR A 139 4.28 6.44 -6.14
N PHE A 140 3.09 6.31 -5.54
CA PHE A 140 2.44 7.39 -4.77
C PHE A 140 3.27 7.79 -3.55
N GLY A 141 3.70 6.81 -2.74
CA GLY A 141 4.51 7.07 -1.56
C GLY A 141 5.82 7.78 -1.93
N SER A 142 6.51 7.31 -2.98
CA SER A 142 7.73 7.95 -3.46
C SER A 142 7.49 9.40 -3.88
N ALA A 143 6.44 9.68 -4.66
CA ALA A 143 6.08 11.03 -5.07
C ALA A 143 5.83 11.96 -3.87
N VAL A 144 4.99 11.51 -2.92
CA VAL A 144 4.60 12.31 -1.74
C VAL A 144 5.79 12.61 -0.85
N PHE A 145 6.55 11.58 -0.45
CA PHE A 145 7.69 11.76 0.44
C PHE A 145 8.84 12.51 -0.23
N TYR A 146 8.99 12.39 -1.55
CA TYR A 146 9.93 13.21 -2.29
C TYR A 146 9.55 14.69 -2.24
N VAL A 147 8.28 15.03 -2.50
CA VAL A 147 7.81 16.43 -2.43
C VAL A 147 7.95 16.99 -1.03
N LEU A 148 7.56 16.23 0.02
CA LEU A 148 7.71 16.66 1.41
C LEU A 148 9.18 16.99 1.74
N ARG A 149 10.09 16.10 1.35
CA ARG A 149 11.54 16.32 1.53
C ARG A 149 12.03 17.58 0.82
N ARG A 150 11.57 17.81 -0.42
CA ARG A 150 11.98 18.98 -1.22
C ARG A 150 11.35 20.28 -0.73
N PHE A 151 10.13 20.22 -0.19
CA PHE A 151 9.42 21.38 0.30
C PHE A 151 10.00 21.88 1.63
N HIS A 152 10.33 20.97 2.54
CA HIS A 152 10.90 21.29 3.85
C HIS A 152 12.44 21.33 3.86
N ASP A 153 13.08 21.02 2.73
CA ASP A 153 14.54 20.95 2.57
C ASP A 153 15.24 19.98 3.54
N THR A 154 14.54 18.92 3.96
CA THR A 154 15.05 17.89 4.87
C THR A 154 14.21 16.62 4.79
N ASP A 155 14.80 15.45 5.03
CA ASP A 155 14.10 14.19 5.27
C ASP A 155 14.08 13.80 6.77
N TYR A 156 14.68 14.61 7.64
CA TYR A 156 14.69 14.41 9.09
C TYR A 156 13.40 14.90 9.76
N ILE A 157 12.25 14.40 9.29
CA ILE A 157 10.93 14.71 9.83
C ILE A 157 10.32 13.42 10.37
N SER A 158 10.44 13.20 11.68
CA SER A 158 9.70 12.11 12.32
C SER A 158 8.23 12.48 12.46
N PHE A 159 7.32 11.54 12.24
CA PHE A 159 5.88 11.76 12.41
C PHE A 159 5.18 10.52 12.94
N GLU A 160 4.05 10.73 13.60
CA GLU A 160 3.16 9.66 14.04
C GLU A 160 1.90 9.65 13.17
N PHE A 161 1.49 8.47 12.73
CA PHE A 161 0.31 8.31 11.90
C PHE A 161 -0.59 7.19 12.43
N GLN A 162 -1.87 7.49 12.58
CA GLN A 162 -2.91 6.50 12.83
C GLN A 162 -3.56 6.13 11.50
N SER A 163 -3.44 4.87 11.08
CA SER A 163 -4.10 4.41 9.86
C SER A 163 -5.58 4.11 10.12
N ASP A 164 -6.45 4.50 9.20
CA ASP A 164 -7.88 4.15 9.23
C ASP A 164 -8.11 2.65 9.07
N GLU A 165 -7.18 1.91 8.48
CA GLU A 165 -7.17 0.44 8.46
C GLU A 165 -7.07 -0.15 9.89
N TYR A 166 -6.61 0.64 10.85
CA TYR A 166 -6.45 0.31 12.27
C TYR A 166 -7.05 1.41 13.16
N ASN A 167 -8.35 1.68 13.00
CA ASN A 167 -9.08 2.68 13.77
C ASN A 167 -10.06 2.11 14.82
N GLY A 168 -10.02 0.79 15.09
CA GLY A 168 -10.95 0.13 16.02
C GLY A 168 -12.32 -0.20 15.42
N LYS A 169 -12.62 0.26 14.20
CA LYS A 169 -13.92 0.07 13.53
C LYS A 169 -13.84 -0.88 12.33
N ILE A 170 -12.71 -0.90 11.63
CA ILE A 170 -12.50 -1.79 10.48
C ILE A 170 -12.45 -3.24 10.94
N VAL A 171 -13.32 -4.08 10.38
CA VAL A 171 -13.39 -5.52 10.68
C VAL A 171 -12.52 -6.26 9.69
N ASP A 172 -11.54 -6.99 10.21
CA ASP A 172 -10.65 -7.82 9.43
C ASP A 172 -11.41 -9.01 8.81
N SER A 173 -11.38 -9.10 7.47
CA SER A 173 -12.05 -10.13 6.68
C SER A 173 -11.65 -11.57 7.00
N ILE A 174 -10.43 -11.78 7.51
CA ILE A 174 -9.89 -13.11 7.80
C ILE A 174 -10.27 -13.52 9.21
N THR A 175 -9.99 -12.68 10.20
CA THR A 175 -10.21 -12.99 11.62
C THR A 175 -11.62 -12.67 12.10
N ARG A 176 -12.40 -11.91 11.32
CA ARG A 176 -13.74 -11.42 11.65
C ARG A 176 -13.79 -10.60 12.93
N ARG A 177 -12.68 -9.97 13.29
CA ARG A 177 -12.54 -9.10 14.46
C ARG A 177 -12.20 -7.68 14.03
N ALA A 178 -12.67 -6.70 14.80
CA ALA A 178 -12.24 -5.33 14.63
C ALA A 178 -10.72 -5.24 14.81
N ARG A 179 -10.04 -4.57 13.86
CA ARG A 179 -8.62 -4.26 13.98
C ARG A 179 -8.46 -3.19 15.07
N PRO A 180 -7.55 -3.38 16.03
CA PRO A 180 -7.36 -2.43 17.12
C PRO A 180 -6.84 -1.09 16.59
N VAL A 181 -6.97 -0.03 17.39
CA VAL A 181 -6.32 1.25 17.07
C VAL A 181 -4.80 1.05 17.02
N ARG A 182 -4.15 1.54 15.96
CA ARG A 182 -2.68 1.53 15.85
C ARG A 182 -2.14 2.85 15.31
N ILE A 183 -1.15 3.35 16.03
CA ILE A 183 -0.30 4.47 15.63
C ILE A 183 1.08 3.91 15.29
N ARG A 184 1.67 4.36 14.19
CA ARG A 184 3.06 4.08 13.85
C ARG A 184 3.85 5.38 13.83
N ARG A 185 5.06 5.31 14.40
CA ARG A 185 6.06 6.37 14.31
C ARG A 185 7.03 6.04 13.17
N TYR A 186 7.34 7.06 12.38
CA TYR A 186 8.33 7.04 11.30
C TYR A 186 9.40 8.09 11.59
#